data_AF-A0A2Z3VAY7-F1
#
_entry.id   AF-A0A2Z3VAY7-F1
#
_cell.length_a   1.000
_cell.length_b   1.000
_cell.length_c   1.000
_cell.angle_alpha   90.00
_cell.angle_beta   90.00
_cell.angle_gamma   90.00
#
_symmetry.space_group_name_H-M   'P 1'
#
loop_
_entity.id
_entity.type
_entity.pdbx_description
1 polymer ?
#
loop_
_entity_poly.entity_id
_entity_poly.type
_entity_poly.pdbx_seq_one_letter_code
_entity_poly.pdbx_strand_id
1 'polypeptide(L)'
;MQRTRVAAAAAVIGLLCAGFSAPAQAAEPGSSAERSAALQRADENCGNGEICFWHDRNYSGTPWRWTPGSGYRDMPSNLHDHVYSFKANASGCFIDWDPQEKRPVNPGDYAKAYDTNFGKRIDAVGPTC
;
A
#
# COMPACT_ATOMS: atom_id res chain seq x y z
N MET A 1 35.42 29.25 -58.50
CA MET A 1 34.80 28.30 -59.45
C MET A 1 35.84 27.23 -59.78
N GLN A 2 35.67 26.01 -59.28
CA GLN A 2 36.35 24.81 -59.79
C GLN A 2 35.43 23.62 -59.44
N ARG A 3 34.95 22.92 -60.47
CA ARG A 3 34.08 21.75 -60.38
C ARG A 3 34.96 20.51 -60.35
N THR A 4 34.71 19.59 -59.41
CA THR A 4 35.11 18.19 -59.60
C THR A 4 33.99 17.29 -59.09
N ARG A 5 33.58 16.37 -59.97
CA ARG A 5 32.42 15.48 -59.84
C ARG A 5 32.86 14.10 -59.33
N VAL A 6 32.05 13.61 -58.38
CA VAL A 6 31.54 12.24 -58.21
C VAL A 6 32.54 11.11 -57.89
N ALA A 7 32.32 10.51 -56.71
CA ALA A 7 32.20 9.06 -56.60
C ALA A 7 31.10 8.74 -55.58
N ALA A 8 30.02 8.13 -56.07
CA ALA A 8 28.99 7.53 -55.24
C ALA A 8 29.50 6.18 -54.70
N ALA A 9 29.30 5.92 -53.43
CA ALA A 9 29.29 4.56 -52.89
C ALA A 9 28.11 4.45 -51.92
N ALA A 10 27.22 3.52 -52.28
CA ALA A 10 25.98 3.22 -51.60
C ALA A 10 26.21 2.40 -50.32
N ALA A 11 25.29 2.63 -49.37
CA ALA A 11 24.64 1.69 -48.44
C ALA A 11 25.47 0.59 -47.76
N VAL A 12 25.41 0.53 -46.41
CA VAL A 12 24.83 -0.63 -45.68
C VAL A 12 24.27 -0.15 -44.33
N ILE A 13 23.01 -0.54 -44.08
CA ILE A 13 22.26 -0.47 -42.83
C ILE A 13 22.90 -1.40 -41.79
N GLY A 14 23.23 -0.88 -40.60
CA GLY A 14 23.71 -1.66 -39.47
C GLY A 14 22.94 -1.31 -38.20
N LEU A 15 21.71 -1.82 -38.10
CA LEU A 15 20.90 -1.80 -36.89
C LEU A 15 21.53 -2.76 -35.86
N LEU A 16 22.44 -2.26 -35.01
CA LEU A 16 22.97 -3.04 -33.89
C LEU A 16 22.15 -2.72 -32.63
N CYS A 17 21.09 -3.52 -32.45
CA CYS A 17 20.43 -3.69 -31.16
C CYS A 17 21.44 -4.32 -30.18
N ALA A 18 22.14 -3.47 -29.42
CA ALA A 18 22.88 -3.93 -28.25
C ALA A 18 21.87 -4.30 -27.17
N GLY A 19 21.67 -5.61 -26.98
CA GLY A 19 20.79 -6.18 -25.97
C GLY A 19 21.21 -5.77 -24.57
N PHE A 20 20.35 -5.03 -23.89
CA PHE A 20 20.36 -5.00 -22.43
C PHE A 20 19.86 -6.36 -21.95
N SER A 21 20.79 -7.21 -21.50
CA SER A 21 20.46 -8.39 -20.69
C SER A 21 19.88 -7.91 -19.36
N ALA A 22 18.56 -7.77 -19.29
CA ALA A 22 17.87 -7.54 -18.04
C ALA A 22 18.07 -8.78 -17.14
N PRO A 23 18.46 -8.63 -15.86
CA PRO A 23 18.42 -9.76 -14.96
C PRO A 23 16.96 -10.20 -14.84
N ALA A 24 16.73 -11.49 -15.06
CA ALA A 24 15.48 -12.15 -14.72
C ALA A 24 15.30 -12.02 -13.21
N GLN A 25 14.59 -10.97 -12.79
CA GLN A 25 14.12 -10.82 -11.43
C GLN A 25 13.07 -11.91 -11.24
N ALA A 26 13.49 -13.05 -10.68
CA ALA A 26 12.56 -13.95 -10.04
C ALA A 26 11.80 -13.10 -9.01
N ALA A 27 10.50 -12.91 -9.24
CA ALA A 27 9.64 -12.14 -8.36
C ALA A 27 9.59 -12.85 -7.00
N GLU A 28 10.44 -12.43 -6.07
CA GLU A 28 10.28 -12.78 -4.67
C GLU A 28 8.99 -12.12 -4.17
N PRO A 29 8.13 -12.83 -3.44
CA PRO A 29 6.94 -12.22 -2.87
C PRO A 29 7.36 -11.11 -1.89
N GLY A 30 7.08 -9.85 -2.27
CA GLY A 30 7.23 -8.68 -1.40
C GLY A 30 8.53 -7.92 -1.53
N SER A 31 8.88 -7.52 -2.76
CA SER A 31 9.99 -6.60 -3.03
C SER A 31 9.84 -5.27 -2.27
N SER A 32 10.96 -4.58 -2.02
CA SER A 32 10.98 -3.28 -1.37
C SER A 32 10.15 -2.23 -2.13
N ALA A 33 10.12 -2.31 -3.46
CA ALA A 33 9.34 -1.43 -4.33
C ALA A 33 7.83 -1.62 -4.16
N GLU A 34 7.36 -2.86 -4.03
CA GLU A 34 5.94 -3.14 -3.75
C GLU A 34 5.54 -2.66 -2.36
N ARG A 35 6.42 -2.85 -1.36
CA ARG A 35 6.18 -2.33 0.00
C ARG A 35 6.08 -0.81 0.00
N SER A 36 6.97 -0.11 -0.71
CA SER A 36 6.91 1.36 -0.81
C SER A 36 5.64 1.83 -1.53
N ALA A 37 5.25 1.18 -2.63
CA ALA A 37 4.05 1.53 -3.37
C ALA A 37 2.76 1.32 -2.54
N ALA A 38 2.72 0.25 -1.74
CA ALA A 38 1.60 0.01 -0.84
C ALA A 38 1.48 1.12 0.22
N LEU A 39 2.59 1.50 0.87
CA LEU A 39 2.57 2.57 1.87
C LEU A 39 2.19 3.92 1.25
N GLN A 40 2.69 4.23 0.05
CA GLN A 40 2.31 5.43 -0.66
C GLN A 40 0.79 5.49 -0.91
N ARG A 41 0.18 4.38 -1.35
CA ARG A 41 -1.27 4.30 -1.50
C ARG A 41 -2.01 4.53 -0.18
N ALA A 42 -1.49 4.01 0.93
CA ALA A 42 -2.07 4.25 2.24
C ALA A 42 -2.04 5.74 2.59
N ASP A 43 -0.93 6.43 2.31
CA ASP A 43 -0.76 7.87 2.58
C ASP A 43 -1.68 8.74 1.71
N GLU A 44 -1.89 8.36 0.45
CA GLU A 44 -2.83 9.04 -0.46
C GLU A 44 -4.29 8.94 0.00
N ASN A 45 -4.64 7.85 0.71
CA ASN A 45 -6.01 7.52 1.05
C ASN A 45 -6.34 7.67 2.54
N CYS A 46 -5.37 8.02 3.39
CA CYS A 46 -5.55 8.19 4.82
C CYS A 46 -5.08 9.56 5.30
N GLY A 47 -6.03 10.41 5.70
CA GLY A 47 -5.77 11.77 6.13
C GLY A 47 -5.05 11.85 7.47
N ASN A 48 -4.56 13.05 7.78
CA ASN A 48 -3.99 13.33 9.08
C ASN A 48 -5.07 13.25 10.17
N GLY A 49 -4.76 12.66 11.32
CA GLY A 49 -5.72 12.49 12.42
C GLY A 49 -6.79 11.42 12.19
N GLU A 50 -6.65 10.61 11.14
CA GLU A 50 -7.56 9.51 10.82
C GLU A 50 -6.90 8.15 11.09
N ILE A 51 -7.72 7.14 11.35
CA ILE A 51 -7.34 5.74 11.19
C ILE A 51 -8.17 5.18 10.04
N CYS A 52 -7.49 4.56 9.08
CA CYS A 52 -8.11 4.05 7.87
C CYS A 52 -8.00 2.55 7.82
N PHE A 53 -9.11 1.91 7.46
CA PHE A 53 -9.27 0.46 7.46
C PHE A 53 -9.70 0.02 6.06
N TRP A 54 -9.02 -0.99 5.54
CA TRP A 54 -9.31 -1.57 4.24
C TRP A 54 -9.72 -3.02 4.36
N HIS A 55 -10.68 -3.40 3.53
CA HIS A 55 -11.10 -4.79 3.36
C HIS A 55 -10.02 -5.62 2.67
N ASP A 56 -9.14 -5.02 1.88
CA ASP A 56 -8.11 -5.77 1.18
C ASP A 56 -6.74 -5.55 1.81
N ARG A 57 -5.83 -6.49 1.56
CA ARG A 57 -4.42 -6.33 1.88
C ARG A 57 -3.79 -5.20 1.04
N ASN A 58 -2.63 -4.72 1.49
CA ASN A 58 -1.84 -3.70 0.81
C ASN A 58 -2.60 -2.39 0.55
N TYR A 59 -3.51 -2.01 1.46
CA TYR A 59 -4.23 -0.73 1.44
C TYR A 59 -5.05 -0.54 0.16
N SER A 60 -5.58 -1.65 -0.38
CA SER A 60 -6.29 -1.65 -1.66
C SER A 60 -7.78 -1.40 -1.46
N GLY A 61 -8.41 -0.75 -2.44
CA GLY A 61 -9.81 -0.36 -2.37
C GLY A 61 -10.05 0.95 -1.60
N THR A 62 -11.32 1.23 -1.34
CA THR A 62 -11.72 2.44 -0.60
C THR A 62 -11.68 2.17 0.90
N PRO A 63 -10.95 2.97 1.71
CA PRO A 63 -10.94 2.78 3.14
C PRO A 63 -12.25 3.26 3.77
N TRP A 64 -12.62 2.60 4.87
CA TRP A 64 -13.43 3.24 5.88
C TRP A 64 -12.54 4.02 6.83
N ARG A 65 -12.96 5.25 7.18
CA ARG A 65 -12.17 6.18 7.97
C ARG A 65 -12.83 6.42 9.32
N TRP A 66 -12.01 6.47 10.35
CA TRP A 66 -12.39 6.81 11.70
C TRP A 66 -11.50 7.95 12.22
N THR A 67 -12.07 8.80 13.06
CA THR A 67 -11.34 9.85 13.78
C THR A 67 -11.66 9.76 15.27
N PRO A 68 -10.75 10.18 16.17
CA PRO A 68 -11.02 10.23 17.61
C PRO A 68 -12.31 10.99 17.97
N GLY A 69 -12.62 12.07 17.23
CA GLY A 69 -13.84 12.85 17.43
C GLY A 69 -15.14 12.10 17.10
N SER A 70 -15.06 10.98 16.36
CA SER A 70 -16.21 10.11 16.09
C SER A 70 -16.59 9.24 17.30
N GLY A 71 -15.76 9.19 18.34
CA GLY A 71 -15.97 8.34 19.50
C GLY A 71 -15.90 6.85 19.17
N TYR A 72 -16.55 6.02 19.99
CA TYR A 72 -16.67 4.58 19.73
C TYR A 72 -17.51 4.34 18.47
N ARG A 73 -17.03 3.45 17.60
CA ARG A 73 -17.79 2.97 16.44
C ARG A 73 -17.51 1.50 16.21
N ASP A 74 -18.58 0.73 16.02
CA ASP A 74 -18.47 -0.62 15.44
C ASP A 74 -17.92 -0.52 14.01
N MET A 75 -17.16 -1.54 13.62
CA MET A 75 -16.77 -1.69 12.23
C MET A 75 -18.02 -1.84 11.37
N PRO A 76 -18.06 -1.21 10.18
CA PRO A 76 -19.15 -1.45 9.24
C PRO A 76 -19.16 -2.93 8.86
N SER A 77 -20.33 -3.43 8.43
CA SER A 77 -20.54 -4.86 8.19
C SER A 77 -19.53 -5.51 7.25
N ASN A 78 -19.02 -4.75 6.27
CA ASN A 78 -18.01 -5.22 5.32
C ASN A 78 -16.58 -5.24 5.89
N LEU A 79 -16.34 -4.71 7.09
CA LEU A 79 -15.02 -4.70 7.74
C LEU A 79 -15.01 -5.44 9.08
N HIS A 80 -16.17 -5.71 9.66
CA HIS A 80 -16.29 -6.58 10.82
C HIS A 80 -15.63 -7.93 10.48
N ASP A 81 -14.55 -8.30 11.18
CA ASP A 81 -13.72 -9.51 10.94
C ASP A 81 -12.92 -9.50 9.62
N HIS A 82 -13.03 -8.45 8.82
CA HIS A 82 -12.47 -8.39 7.48
C HIS A 82 -11.60 -7.14 7.28
N VAL A 83 -10.96 -6.65 8.34
CA VAL A 83 -9.88 -5.66 8.20
C VAL A 83 -8.59 -6.42 7.84
N TYR A 84 -8.13 -6.25 6.60
CA TYR A 84 -6.90 -6.89 6.12
C TYR A 84 -5.72 -5.93 6.03
N SER A 85 -5.97 -4.62 6.01
CA SER A 85 -4.92 -3.63 6.21
C SER A 85 -5.43 -2.35 6.88
N PHE A 86 -4.53 -1.66 7.60
CA PHE A 86 -4.83 -0.39 8.25
C PHE A 86 -3.62 0.55 8.28
N LYS A 87 -3.89 1.85 8.39
CA LYS A 87 -2.92 2.90 8.68
C LYS A 87 -3.52 3.82 9.76
N ALA A 88 -2.74 4.07 10.81
CA ALA A 88 -3.12 4.97 11.88
C ALA A 88 -2.30 6.26 11.79
N ASN A 89 -2.99 7.39 11.56
CA ASN A 89 -2.46 8.74 11.71
C ASN A 89 -3.05 9.44 12.96
N ALA A 90 -3.72 8.67 13.82
CA ALA A 90 -4.25 9.08 15.12
C ALA A 90 -4.10 7.92 16.12
N SER A 91 -4.15 8.25 17.41
CA SER A 91 -4.27 7.25 18.47
C SER A 91 -5.70 6.70 18.56
N GLY A 92 -5.83 5.45 18.97
CA GLY A 92 -7.12 4.83 19.24
C GLY A 92 -6.96 3.47 19.93
N CYS A 93 -8.07 2.74 19.99
CA CYS A 93 -8.13 1.39 20.52
C CYS A 93 -8.93 0.50 19.58
N PHE A 94 -8.32 -0.60 19.12
CA PHE A 94 -9.00 -1.66 18.42
C PHE A 94 -9.60 -2.63 19.43
N ILE A 95 -10.84 -3.03 19.22
CA ILE A 95 -11.60 -3.86 20.13
C ILE A 95 -12.09 -5.09 19.37
N ASP A 96 -11.82 -6.26 19.94
CA ASP A 96 -12.40 -7.56 19.60
C ASP A 96 -13.26 -7.98 20.81
N TRP A 97 -14.43 -8.58 20.59
CA TRP A 97 -15.38 -8.91 21.65
C TRP A 97 -15.40 -10.39 22.06
N ASP A 98 -14.82 -11.32 21.28
CA ASP A 98 -14.94 -12.77 21.56
C ASP A 98 -13.65 -13.61 21.33
N PRO A 99 -12.73 -13.70 22.30
CA PRO A 99 -12.79 -13.10 23.63
C PRO A 99 -12.51 -11.60 23.57
N GLN A 100 -12.97 -10.86 24.60
CA GLN A 100 -12.74 -9.43 24.62
C GLN A 100 -11.24 -9.10 24.69
N GLU A 101 -10.71 -8.49 23.64
CA GLU A 101 -9.33 -8.03 23.53
C GLU A 101 -9.31 -6.55 23.11
N LYS A 102 -8.48 -5.76 23.79
CA LYS A 102 -8.25 -4.36 23.47
C LYS A 102 -6.80 -4.15 23.08
N ARG A 103 -6.56 -3.54 21.94
CA ARG A 103 -5.22 -3.24 21.42
C ARG A 103 -5.06 -1.74 21.18
N PRO A 104 -4.15 -1.05 21.88
CA PRO A 104 -3.88 0.34 21.57
C PRO A 104 -3.22 0.45 20.19
N VAL A 105 -3.52 1.54 19.49
CA VAL A 105 -2.88 1.90 18.23
C VAL A 105 -2.45 3.36 18.29
N ASN A 106 -1.28 3.67 17.73
CA ASN A 106 -0.66 4.99 17.77
C ASN A 106 -0.45 5.55 16.35
N PRO A 107 -0.30 6.88 16.20
CA PRO A 107 0.10 7.48 14.94
C PRO A 107 1.42 6.88 14.44
N GLY A 108 1.43 6.48 13.16
CA GLY A 108 2.55 5.79 12.52
C GLY A 108 2.40 4.27 12.49
N ASP A 109 1.49 3.68 13.26
CA ASP A 109 1.22 2.25 13.18
C ASP A 109 0.51 1.90 11.87
N TYR A 110 0.91 0.79 11.25
CA TYR A 110 0.27 0.27 10.05
C TYR A 110 0.46 -1.24 9.91
N ALA A 111 -0.46 -1.88 9.21
CA ALA A 111 -0.28 -3.24 8.73
C ALA A 111 -0.83 -3.37 7.32
N LYS A 112 -0.01 -3.87 6.38
CA LYS A 112 -0.45 -4.20 5.01
C LYS A 112 -1.13 -5.58 4.92
N ALA A 113 -0.97 -6.40 5.95
CA ALA A 113 -1.57 -7.71 6.12
C ALA A 113 -1.81 -7.88 7.63
N TYR A 114 -2.94 -7.36 8.10
CA TYR A 114 -3.32 -7.33 9.51
C TYR A 114 -3.46 -8.75 10.07
N ASP A 115 -4.11 -9.60 9.28
CA ASP A 115 -4.42 -11.00 9.54
C ASP A 115 -3.19 -11.90 9.72
N THR A 116 -1.99 -11.42 9.37
CA THR A 116 -0.73 -12.17 9.54
C THR A 116 0.12 -11.70 10.71
N ASN A 117 0.03 -10.44 11.14
CA ASN A 117 1.03 -9.83 12.05
C ASN A 117 0.46 -9.13 13.28
N PHE A 118 -0.83 -8.77 13.30
CA PHE A 118 -1.36 -7.84 14.31
C PHE A 118 -2.61 -8.36 15.03
N GLY A 119 -3.40 -9.21 14.37
CA GLY A 119 -4.62 -9.81 14.92
C GLY A 119 -5.35 -10.61 13.84
N LYS A 120 -6.54 -11.12 14.13
CA LYS A 120 -7.42 -11.76 13.12
C LYS A 120 -8.70 -10.98 12.86
N ARG A 121 -9.03 -10.05 13.74
CA ARG A 121 -10.34 -9.41 13.80
C ARG A 121 -10.25 -8.07 14.50
N ILE A 122 -11.12 -7.16 14.08
CA ILE A 122 -11.42 -5.89 14.73
C ILE A 122 -12.94 -5.72 14.60
N ASP A 123 -13.63 -5.67 15.73
CA ASP A 123 -15.08 -5.52 15.76
C ASP A 123 -15.48 -4.06 15.88
N ALA A 124 -14.64 -3.28 16.57
CA ALA A 124 -14.86 -1.86 16.82
C ALA A 124 -13.56 -1.08 17.00
N VAL A 125 -13.69 0.24 16.92
CA VAL A 125 -12.64 1.20 17.21
C VAL A 125 -13.16 2.27 18.16
N GLY A 126 -12.33 2.68 19.12
CA GLY A 126 -12.66 3.74 20.08
C GLY A 126 -11.47 4.65 20.38
N PRO A 127 -11.71 5.77 21.09
CA PRO A 127 -10.66 6.74 21.40
C PRO A 127 -9.66 6.26 22.46
N THR A 128 -10.03 5.30 23.31
CA THR A 128 -9.20 4.80 24.41
C THR A 128 -9.39 3.30 24.61
N CYS A 129 -8.32 2.62 25.02
CA CYS A 129 -8.42 1.31 25.65
C CYS A 129 -8.73 1.50 27.14
#